data_AF-A0A2H0KAY0-F1
#
_entry.id   AF-A0A2H0KAY0-F1
#
_cell.length_a   1.000
_cell.length_b   1.000
_cell.length_c   1.000
_cell.angle_alpha   90.00
_cell.angle_beta   90.00
_cell.angle_gamma   90.00
#
_symmetry.space_group_name_H-M   'P 1'
#
loop_
_entity.id
_entity.type
_entity.pdbx_description
1 polymer ?
#
loop_
_entity_poly.entity_id
_entity_poly.type
_entity_poly.pdbx_seq_one_letter_code
_entity_poly.pdbx_strand_id
1 'polypeptide(L)'
;MKTEPKTVVTKKYGGIVKVSEIRVGDYIDAEGDFFIGSDFFGLTAHKIKDWSLQEEAETFSGKIIELNSSNFILETPYKSVTVVPDGSVTITKGPVDIPWGRIAIGDTVVLAQGVYEYPTNTLSASTITIFRPKDDFQPRNFEGTLKSIDGITAPTLLTVTVDGSDYTVSISEKTSVLRKNRAPAMLARFVIGDTVRFYGAIKENDEILYGKLIVPAEVVRNTNL
;
A
#
# COMPACT_ATOMS: atom_id res chain seq x y z
N MET A 1 4.16 31.91 -34.07
CA MET A 1 2.97 31.03 -34.02
C MET A 1 1.96 31.63 -33.06
N LYS A 2 0.66 31.55 -33.37
CA LYS A 2 -0.43 31.92 -32.46
C LYS A 2 -1.32 30.68 -32.21
N THR A 3 -1.98 30.64 -31.06
CA THR A 3 -2.92 29.59 -30.68
C THR A 3 -4.31 30.18 -30.47
N GLU A 4 -5.34 29.36 -30.65
CA GLU A 4 -6.74 29.68 -30.43
C GLU A 4 -7.31 28.82 -29.29
N PRO A 5 -8.49 29.15 -28.73
CA PRO A 5 -9.11 28.33 -27.68
C PRO A 5 -9.33 26.86 -28.05
N LYS A 6 -9.38 26.54 -29.35
CA LYS A 6 -9.55 25.18 -29.88
C LYS A 6 -8.23 24.47 -30.22
N THR A 7 -7.08 25.14 -30.06
CA THR A 7 -5.78 24.51 -30.31
C THR A 7 -5.58 23.34 -29.35
N VAL A 8 -5.38 22.15 -29.90
CA VAL A 8 -5.08 20.95 -29.11
C VAL A 8 -3.58 20.85 -28.96
N VAL A 9 -3.09 20.73 -27.72
CA VAL A 9 -1.66 20.56 -27.45
C VAL A 9 -1.44 19.21 -26.78
N THR A 10 -0.57 18.39 -27.36
CA THR A 10 -0.25 17.06 -26.86
C THR A 10 1.24 16.88 -26.63
N LYS A 11 1.58 15.98 -25.71
CA LYS A 11 2.94 15.49 -25.49
C LYS A 11 3.30 14.40 -26.51
N LYS A 12 4.54 13.90 -26.48
CA LYS A 12 5.04 12.87 -27.41
C LYS A 12 4.15 11.64 -27.48
N TYR A 13 3.63 11.21 -26.34
CA TYR A 13 2.83 10.00 -26.18
C TYR A 13 1.31 10.26 -26.12
N GLY A 14 0.89 11.50 -26.40
CA GLY A 14 -0.52 11.84 -26.63
C GLY A 14 -1.26 12.41 -25.43
N GLY A 15 -0.65 12.53 -24.25
CA GLY A 15 -1.28 13.24 -23.14
C GLY A 15 -1.45 14.71 -23.44
N ILE A 16 -2.50 15.30 -22.87
CA ILE A 16 -2.85 16.70 -23.08
C ILE A 16 -1.93 17.56 -22.21
N VAL A 17 -1.45 18.66 -22.78
CA VAL A 17 -0.59 19.62 -22.10
C VAL A 17 -1.06 21.04 -22.39
N LYS A 18 -0.70 22.02 -21.56
CA LYS A 18 -0.97 23.44 -21.86
C LYS A 18 0.16 24.03 -22.68
N VAL A 19 -0.16 25.02 -23.52
CA VAL A 19 0.84 25.84 -24.25
C VAL A 19 1.89 26.44 -23.30
N SER A 20 1.49 26.80 -22.07
CA SER A 20 2.37 27.35 -21.05
C SER A 20 3.46 26.40 -20.56
N GLU A 21 3.34 25.10 -20.84
CA GLU A 21 4.32 24.08 -20.44
C GLU A 21 5.39 23.85 -21.52
N ILE A 22 5.17 24.35 -22.74
CA ILE A 22 6.17 24.36 -23.81
C ILE A 22 7.24 25.40 -23.48
N ARG A 23 8.51 25.00 -23.57
CA ARG A 23 9.67 25.81 -23.23
C ARG A 23 10.49 26.15 -24.47
N VAL A 24 11.28 27.22 -24.36
CA VAL A 24 12.26 27.56 -25.40
C VAL A 24 13.27 26.41 -25.51
N GLY A 25 13.44 25.88 -26.72
CA GLY A 25 14.29 24.74 -27.01
C GLY A 25 13.54 23.42 -27.21
N ASP A 26 12.23 23.38 -26.96
CA ASP A 26 11.44 22.17 -27.20
C ASP A 26 11.28 21.84 -28.68
N TYR A 27 11.29 20.54 -28.98
CA TYR A 27 11.03 20.05 -30.32
C TYR A 27 9.53 19.92 -30.54
N ILE A 28 8.98 20.90 -31.26
CA ILE A 28 7.56 21.00 -31.53
C ILE A 28 7.24 20.62 -32.98
N ASP A 29 6.13 19.91 -33.15
CA ASP A 29 5.43 19.74 -34.41
C ASP A 29 4.11 20.51 -34.34
N ALA A 30 3.78 21.28 -35.37
CA ALA A 30 2.63 22.16 -35.36
C ALA A 30 1.87 22.09 -36.68
N GLU A 31 0.58 21.77 -36.60
CA GLU A 31 -0.36 21.77 -37.72
C GLU A 31 -1.26 22.99 -37.61
N GLY A 32 -1.46 23.73 -38.70
CA GLY A 32 -2.24 24.95 -38.67
C GLY A 32 -2.39 25.64 -40.02
N ASP A 33 -3.09 26.77 -39.99
CA ASP A 33 -3.23 27.64 -41.16
C ASP A 33 -2.13 28.69 -41.17
N PHE A 34 -1.50 28.88 -42.33
CA PHE A 34 -0.56 29.96 -42.53
C PHE A 34 -1.28 31.29 -42.67
N PHE A 35 -0.67 32.34 -42.13
CA PHE A 35 -1.12 33.71 -42.34
C PHE A 35 0.06 34.63 -42.59
N ILE A 36 -0.18 35.71 -43.33
CA ILE A 36 0.84 36.65 -43.77
C ILE A 36 0.54 38.01 -43.14
N GLY A 37 1.52 38.56 -42.41
CA GLY A 37 1.56 39.97 -41.98
C GLY A 37 2.47 40.78 -42.90
N SER A 38 2.51 42.11 -42.70
CA SER A 38 3.36 43.01 -43.50
C SER A 38 4.84 42.61 -43.51
N ASP A 39 5.34 42.12 -42.37
CA ASP A 39 6.76 41.83 -42.15
C ASP A 39 7.02 40.45 -41.55
N PHE A 40 6.01 39.56 -41.53
CA PHE A 40 6.22 38.20 -41.01
C PHE A 40 5.26 37.18 -41.62
N PHE A 41 5.75 35.95 -41.72
CA PHE A 41 4.98 34.76 -42.01
C PHE A 41 4.64 34.06 -40.70
N GLY A 42 3.36 33.79 -40.48
CA GLY A 42 2.84 33.22 -39.24
C GLY A 42 2.10 31.90 -39.45
N LEU A 43 1.98 31.14 -38.36
CA LEU A 43 1.15 29.94 -38.27
C LEU A 43 0.12 30.14 -37.15
N THR A 44 -1.16 29.94 -37.46
CA THR A 44 -2.23 29.76 -36.47
C THR A 44 -2.40 28.27 -36.25
N ALA A 45 -1.92 27.78 -35.10
CA ALA A 45 -1.86 26.34 -34.84
C ALA A 45 -3.22 25.78 -34.41
N HIS A 46 -3.66 24.71 -35.06
CA HIS A 46 -4.82 23.89 -34.67
C HIS A 46 -4.39 22.74 -33.77
N LYS A 47 -3.22 22.16 -34.03
CA LYS A 47 -2.60 21.15 -33.18
C LYS A 47 -1.13 21.45 -32.97
N ILE A 48 -0.66 21.22 -31.76
CA ILE A 48 0.76 21.28 -31.41
C ILE A 48 1.09 19.97 -30.71
N LYS A 49 2.15 19.30 -31.15
CA LYS A 49 2.72 18.14 -30.47
C LYS A 49 4.13 18.48 -30.02
N ASP A 50 4.33 18.44 -28.71
CA ASP A 50 5.65 18.59 -28.11
C ASP A 50 6.29 17.21 -27.95
N TRP A 51 7.37 16.96 -28.69
CA TRP A 51 8.10 15.69 -28.61
C TRP A 51 9.16 15.66 -27.50
N SER A 52 9.49 16.81 -26.90
CA SER A 52 10.39 16.88 -25.74
C SER A 52 9.70 16.33 -24.49
N LEU A 53 8.39 16.55 -24.37
CA LEU A 53 7.61 16.10 -23.22
C LEU A 53 7.31 14.59 -23.32
N GLN A 54 7.94 13.83 -22.42
CA GLN A 54 7.96 12.35 -22.45
C GLN A 54 7.46 11.74 -21.13
N GLU A 55 6.70 12.52 -20.37
CA GLU A 55 6.18 12.16 -19.06
C GLU A 55 4.65 12.20 -19.06
N GLU A 56 4.00 11.22 -18.45
CA GLU A 56 2.54 11.17 -18.32
C GLU A 56 2.09 10.72 -16.92
N ALA A 57 0.89 11.14 -16.52
CA ALA A 57 0.26 10.57 -15.34
C ALA A 57 -0.17 9.14 -15.66
N GLU A 58 0.33 8.18 -14.90
CA GLU A 58 0.11 6.76 -15.14
C GLU A 58 -0.12 5.97 -13.86
N THR A 59 -0.67 4.77 -14.02
CA THR A 59 -0.88 3.81 -12.94
C THR A 59 -0.37 2.43 -13.34
N PHE A 60 0.30 1.76 -12.41
CA PHE A 60 0.79 0.41 -12.59
C PHE A 60 0.33 -0.51 -11.45
N SER A 61 0.23 -1.81 -11.75
CA SER A 61 0.02 -2.87 -10.78
C SER A 61 0.91 -4.06 -11.15
N GLY A 62 1.27 -4.86 -10.16
CA GLY A 62 2.24 -5.92 -10.36
C GLY A 62 2.83 -6.47 -9.08
N LYS A 63 3.98 -7.12 -9.20
CA LYS A 63 4.71 -7.70 -8.07
C LYS A 63 6.09 -7.06 -7.94
N ILE A 64 6.52 -6.80 -6.71
CA ILE A 64 7.86 -6.28 -6.45
C ILE A 64 8.88 -7.42 -6.65
N ILE A 65 9.80 -7.25 -7.60
CA ILE A 65 10.84 -8.24 -7.91
C ILE A 65 12.23 -7.83 -7.40
N GLU A 66 12.46 -6.54 -7.20
CA GLU A 66 13.71 -6.00 -6.65
C GLU A 66 13.37 -4.80 -5.75
N LEU A 67 14.06 -4.66 -4.62
CA LEU A 67 13.85 -3.57 -3.67
C LEU A 67 15.20 -2.95 -3.30
N ASN A 68 15.35 -1.66 -3.58
CA ASN A 68 16.51 -0.85 -3.24
C ASN A 68 16.15 0.16 -2.13
N SER A 69 17.15 0.91 -1.65
CA SER A 69 16.95 1.88 -0.57
C SER A 69 16.01 3.04 -0.93
N SER A 70 15.84 3.33 -2.21
CA SER A 70 15.09 4.51 -2.70
C SER A 70 14.18 4.22 -3.89
N ASN A 71 14.07 2.96 -4.31
CA ASN A 71 13.17 2.55 -5.40
C ASN A 71 12.90 1.04 -5.32
N PHE A 72 11.93 0.57 -6.08
CA PHE A 72 11.77 -0.86 -6.36
C PHE A 72 11.47 -1.09 -7.83
N ILE A 73 11.72 -2.31 -8.31
CA ILE A 73 11.31 -2.75 -9.64
C ILE A 73 10.00 -3.51 -9.53
N LEU A 74 8.99 -3.00 -10.23
CA LEU A 74 7.66 -3.58 -10.33
C LEU A 74 7.55 -4.39 -11.62
N GLU A 75 7.35 -5.70 -11.49
CA GLU A 75 6.98 -6.56 -12.61
C GLU A 75 5.48 -6.42 -12.88
N THR A 76 5.15 -5.76 -13.99
CA THR A 76 3.77 -5.64 -14.50
C THR A 76 3.51 -6.74 -15.53
N PRO A 77 2.26 -6.97 -15.98
CA PRO A 77 1.96 -8.00 -16.98
C PRO A 77 2.70 -7.84 -18.32
N TYR A 78 3.17 -6.62 -18.65
CA TYR A 78 3.73 -6.31 -19.98
C TYR A 78 5.19 -5.84 -19.94
N LYS A 79 5.66 -5.35 -18.80
CA LYS A 79 7.02 -4.78 -18.65
C LYS A 79 7.42 -4.65 -17.18
N SER A 80 8.71 -4.43 -16.95
CA SER A 80 9.21 -3.95 -15.65
C SER A 80 9.19 -2.43 -15.60
N VAL A 81 8.81 -1.86 -14.46
CA VAL A 81 8.78 -0.42 -14.20
C VAL A 81 9.59 -0.13 -12.95
N THR A 82 10.51 0.83 -13.03
CA THR A 82 11.21 1.35 -11.86
C THR A 82 10.27 2.30 -11.14
N VAL A 83 9.91 2.01 -9.89
CA VAL A 83 9.05 2.88 -9.07
C VAL A 83 9.92 3.60 -8.05
N VAL A 84 9.97 4.92 -8.18
CA VAL A 84 10.66 5.83 -7.27
C VAL A 84 9.59 6.61 -6.52
N PRO A 85 9.52 6.53 -5.18
CA PRO A 85 8.61 7.37 -4.41
C PRO A 85 8.97 8.85 -4.59
N ASP A 86 7.98 9.70 -4.80
CA ASP A 86 8.18 11.15 -4.69
C ASP A 86 8.30 11.59 -3.22
N GLY A 87 8.66 12.86 -2.99
CA GLY A 87 8.90 13.38 -1.64
C GLY A 87 7.66 13.42 -0.74
N SER A 88 6.46 13.21 -1.29
CA SER A 88 5.16 13.24 -0.61
C SER A 88 4.40 11.90 -0.73
N VAL A 89 5.10 10.82 -1.10
CA VAL A 89 4.44 9.55 -1.39
C VAL A 89 3.60 9.06 -0.22
N THR A 90 2.39 8.59 -0.52
CA THR A 90 1.58 7.84 0.44
C THR A 90 1.71 6.35 0.14
N ILE A 91 2.15 5.57 1.13
CA ILE A 91 2.37 4.13 0.99
C ILE A 91 1.42 3.41 1.94
N THR A 92 0.57 2.55 1.39
CA THR A 92 -0.43 1.78 2.14
C THR A 92 -0.23 0.28 1.92
N LYS A 93 -0.51 -0.53 2.94
CA LYS A 93 -0.62 -2.00 2.84
C LYS A 93 -1.98 -2.39 3.40
N GLY A 94 -2.91 -2.75 2.52
CA GLY A 94 -4.32 -2.76 2.87
C GLY A 94 -4.80 -1.36 3.29
N PRO A 95 -5.51 -1.20 4.43
CA PRO A 95 -5.97 0.09 4.93
C PRO A 95 -4.91 0.86 5.76
N VAL A 96 -3.70 0.33 5.91
CA VAL A 96 -2.70 0.84 6.86
C VAL A 96 -1.60 1.60 6.13
N ASP A 97 -1.34 2.84 6.55
CA ASP A 97 -0.17 3.61 6.10
C ASP A 97 1.11 2.98 6.65
N ILE A 98 2.08 2.71 5.79
CA ILE A 98 3.33 2.06 6.17
C ILE A 98 4.56 2.88 5.74
N PRO A 99 5.68 2.80 6.49
CA PRO A 99 6.94 3.36 6.03
C PRO A 99 7.56 2.49 4.92
N TRP A 100 8.47 3.07 4.14
CA TRP A 100 9.20 2.37 3.06
C TRP A 100 9.83 1.04 3.52
N GLY A 101 10.40 1.01 4.72
CA GLY A 101 11.03 -0.19 5.28
C GLY A 101 10.10 -1.36 5.58
N ARG A 102 8.78 -1.21 5.38
CA ARG A 102 7.78 -2.30 5.50
C ARG A 102 7.36 -2.90 4.16
N ILE A 103 7.87 -2.36 3.06
CA ILE A 103 7.76 -2.97 1.74
C ILE A 103 8.75 -4.15 1.66
N ALA A 104 8.34 -5.24 1.04
CA ALA A 104 9.19 -6.41 0.83
C ALA A 104 9.18 -6.89 -0.62
N ILE A 105 10.26 -7.56 -1.03
CA ILE A 105 10.28 -8.31 -2.30
C ILE A 105 9.18 -9.37 -2.24
N GLY A 106 8.42 -9.47 -3.33
CA GLY A 106 7.29 -10.37 -3.46
C GLY A 106 5.95 -9.78 -3.05
N ASP A 107 5.91 -8.58 -2.45
CA ASP A 107 4.67 -7.86 -2.21
C ASP A 107 3.96 -7.57 -3.54
N THR A 108 2.63 -7.75 -3.54
CA THR A 108 1.78 -7.41 -4.68
C THR A 108 1.35 -5.95 -4.56
N VAL A 109 1.71 -5.12 -5.52
CA VAL A 109 1.26 -3.73 -5.62
C VAL A 109 -0.01 -3.70 -6.47
N VAL A 110 -1.11 -3.27 -5.88
CA VAL A 110 -2.39 -3.13 -6.60
C VAL A 110 -2.50 -1.79 -7.31
N LEU A 111 -1.77 -0.78 -6.83
CA LEU A 111 -1.72 0.54 -7.40
C LEU A 111 -0.38 1.20 -7.09
N ALA A 112 0.36 1.58 -8.12
CA ALA A 112 1.41 2.59 -8.06
C ALA A 112 1.02 3.70 -9.02
N GLN A 113 0.76 4.90 -8.52
CA GLN A 113 0.27 6.04 -9.29
C GLN A 113 1.28 7.18 -9.20
N GLY A 114 1.50 7.87 -10.32
CA GLY A 114 2.36 9.04 -10.36
C GLY A 114 2.69 9.50 -11.77
N VAL A 115 3.82 10.16 -11.92
CA VAL A 115 4.34 10.64 -13.21
C VAL A 115 5.33 9.63 -13.77
N TYR A 116 5.04 9.09 -14.94
CA TYR A 116 5.82 8.08 -15.62
C TYR A 116 6.62 8.65 -16.78
N GLU A 117 7.93 8.46 -16.73
CA GLU A 117 8.89 8.80 -17.76
C GLU A 117 9.11 7.59 -18.68
N TYR A 118 8.62 7.67 -19.93
CA TYR A 118 8.77 6.59 -20.90
C TYR A 118 10.24 6.24 -21.24
N PRO A 119 11.17 7.20 -21.41
CA PRO A 119 12.54 6.88 -21.82
C PRO A 119 13.31 6.04 -20.79
N THR A 120 13.03 6.27 -19.50
CA THR A 120 13.72 5.63 -18.37
C THR A 120 12.90 4.49 -17.77
N ASN A 121 11.68 4.25 -18.26
CA ASN A 121 10.69 3.36 -17.66
C ASN A 121 10.51 3.59 -16.15
N THR A 122 10.56 4.86 -15.73
CA THR A 122 10.54 5.22 -14.31
C THR A 122 9.25 5.93 -13.94
N LEU A 123 8.59 5.47 -12.89
CA LEU A 123 7.44 6.10 -12.27
C LEU A 123 7.90 6.86 -11.02
N SER A 124 7.78 8.19 -11.03
CA SER A 124 7.79 9.00 -9.81
C SER A 124 6.42 8.89 -9.13
N ALA A 125 6.30 8.01 -8.15
CA ALA A 125 5.04 7.62 -7.54
C ALA A 125 4.64 8.56 -6.38
N SER A 126 3.42 9.08 -6.45
CA SER A 126 2.77 9.83 -5.37
C SER A 126 1.94 8.93 -4.46
N THR A 127 1.50 7.77 -4.96
CA THR A 127 0.69 6.80 -4.22
C THR A 127 1.15 5.38 -4.53
N ILE A 128 1.31 4.57 -3.48
CA ILE A 128 1.62 3.14 -3.58
C ILE A 128 0.69 2.39 -2.65
N THR A 129 -0.06 1.42 -3.17
CA THR A 129 -0.95 0.54 -2.41
C THR A 129 -0.55 -0.91 -2.63
N ILE A 130 -0.17 -1.56 -1.55
CA ILE A 130 0.19 -2.96 -1.47
C ILE A 130 -1.02 -3.76 -1.03
N PHE A 131 -1.24 -4.88 -1.70
CA PHE A 131 -2.29 -5.83 -1.37
C PHE A 131 -2.08 -6.41 0.03
N ARG A 132 -3.16 -6.48 0.80
CA ARG A 132 -3.23 -7.31 1.98
C ARG A 132 -4.58 -8.03 2.03
N PRO A 133 -4.59 -9.38 2.18
CA PRO A 133 -5.83 -10.12 2.36
C PRO A 133 -6.54 -9.69 3.65
N LYS A 134 -7.81 -9.31 3.55
CA LYS A 134 -8.63 -8.95 4.73
C LYS A 134 -9.01 -10.17 5.56
N ASP A 135 -9.07 -11.34 4.94
CA ASP A 135 -9.46 -12.58 5.61
C ASP A 135 -8.49 -12.99 6.72
N ASP A 136 -7.21 -12.58 6.60
CA ASP A 136 -6.17 -12.81 7.62
C ASP A 136 -6.49 -12.14 8.96
N PHE A 137 -7.32 -11.10 8.97
CA PHE A 137 -7.66 -10.31 10.15
C PHE A 137 -9.09 -10.52 10.63
N GLN A 138 -9.87 -11.39 9.98
CA GLN A 138 -11.20 -11.73 10.45
C GLN A 138 -11.13 -12.48 11.79
N PRO A 139 -12.09 -12.24 12.71
CA PRO A 139 -12.15 -12.96 13.98
C PRO A 139 -12.22 -14.48 13.78
N ARG A 140 -11.31 -15.22 14.44
CA ARG A 140 -11.27 -16.68 14.36
C ARG A 140 -10.81 -17.31 15.68
N ASN A 141 -10.93 -18.64 15.75
CA ASN A 141 -10.39 -19.40 16.86
C ASN A 141 -8.91 -19.68 16.63
N PHE A 142 -8.14 -19.50 17.69
CA PHE A 142 -6.75 -19.93 17.81
C PHE A 142 -6.67 -20.97 18.92
N GLU A 143 -5.74 -21.92 18.81
CA GLU A 143 -5.43 -22.89 19.85
C GLU A 143 -3.91 -22.94 20.02
N GLY A 144 -3.44 -22.88 21.26
CA GLY A 144 -2.02 -22.92 21.54
C GLY A 144 -1.72 -23.22 23.00
N THR A 145 -0.44 -23.13 23.35
CA THR A 145 0.05 -23.37 24.70
C THR A 145 0.29 -22.05 25.43
N LEU A 146 -0.27 -21.91 26.63
CA LEU A 146 -0.05 -20.73 27.46
C LEU A 146 1.41 -20.64 27.89
N LYS A 147 2.07 -19.54 27.55
CA LYS A 147 3.49 -19.29 27.84
C LYS A 147 3.69 -18.34 29.01
N SER A 148 2.88 -17.28 29.10
CA SER A 148 2.89 -16.35 30.23
C SER A 148 1.51 -15.74 30.48
N ILE A 149 1.30 -15.26 31.70
CA ILE A 149 0.14 -14.49 32.14
C ILE A 149 0.64 -13.31 32.98
N ASP A 150 0.34 -12.09 32.54
CA ASP A 150 0.86 -10.87 33.18
C ASP A 150 0.10 -10.52 34.47
N GLY A 151 -1.11 -11.05 34.61
CA GLY A 151 -1.99 -10.80 35.75
C GLY A 151 -3.21 -11.73 35.76
N ILE A 152 -3.74 -12.00 36.95
CA ILE A 152 -4.85 -12.95 37.17
C ILE A 152 -6.24 -12.29 37.18
N THR A 153 -6.31 -10.98 36.92
CA THR A 153 -7.53 -10.17 36.82
C THR A 153 -7.50 -9.36 35.54
N ALA A 154 -8.64 -9.22 34.85
CA ALA A 154 -8.74 -8.33 33.71
C ALA A 154 -8.72 -6.85 34.16
N PRO A 155 -8.19 -5.91 33.34
CA PRO A 155 -7.50 -6.16 32.08
C PRO A 155 -6.10 -6.75 32.28
N THR A 156 -5.71 -7.69 31.42
CA THR A 156 -4.39 -8.37 31.49
C THR A 156 -4.00 -8.92 30.12
N LEU A 157 -2.76 -9.35 29.97
CA LEU A 157 -2.24 -9.98 28.76
C LEU A 157 -1.84 -11.43 29.05
N LEU A 158 -2.07 -12.29 28.06
CA LEU A 158 -1.50 -13.63 28.00
C LEU A 158 -0.55 -13.70 26.80
N THR A 159 0.52 -14.46 26.93
CA THR A 159 1.30 -14.91 25.77
C THR A 159 0.95 -16.36 25.50
N VAL A 160 0.45 -16.67 24.30
CA VAL A 160 0.09 -18.03 23.89
C VAL A 160 0.86 -18.39 22.62
N THR A 161 1.57 -19.50 22.63
CA THR A 161 2.29 -19.99 21.45
C THR A 161 1.35 -20.84 20.59
N VAL A 162 1.12 -20.40 19.35
CA VAL A 162 0.27 -21.06 18.33
C VAL A 162 1.16 -21.37 17.13
N ASP A 163 1.26 -22.65 16.75
CA ASP A 163 2.07 -23.10 15.61
C ASP A 163 3.51 -22.54 15.60
N GLY A 164 4.12 -22.42 16.78
CA GLY A 164 5.48 -21.91 16.96
C GLY A 164 5.61 -20.38 17.00
N SER A 165 4.52 -19.63 16.82
CA SER A 165 4.49 -18.17 16.92
C SER A 165 3.84 -17.71 18.22
N ASP A 166 4.40 -16.67 18.85
CA ASP A 166 3.85 -16.11 20.08
C ASP A 166 2.76 -15.06 19.77
N TYR A 167 1.56 -15.30 20.28
CA TYR A 167 0.44 -14.36 20.23
C TYR A 167 0.29 -13.65 21.57
N THR A 168 0.12 -12.33 21.53
CA THR A 168 -0.30 -11.54 22.69
C THR A 168 -1.83 -11.49 22.71
N VAL A 169 -2.43 -12.18 23.68
CA VAL A 169 -3.88 -12.22 23.86
C VAL A 169 -4.28 -11.19 24.90
N SER A 170 -4.96 -10.13 24.47
CA SER A 170 -5.45 -9.09 25.36
C SER A 170 -6.78 -9.49 25.96
N ILE A 171 -6.83 -9.56 27.28
CA ILE A 171 -8.04 -9.88 28.06
C ILE A 171 -8.59 -8.58 28.63
N SER A 172 -9.85 -8.28 28.30
CA SER A 172 -10.58 -7.13 28.83
C SER A 172 -11.61 -7.59 29.87
N GLU A 173 -12.23 -6.65 30.58
CA GLU A 173 -13.34 -6.95 31.49
C GLU A 173 -14.55 -7.59 30.78
N LYS A 174 -14.67 -7.42 29.45
CA LYS A 174 -15.74 -8.01 28.63
C LYS A 174 -15.40 -9.40 28.10
N THR A 175 -14.15 -9.85 28.25
CA THR A 175 -13.69 -11.13 27.71
C THR A 175 -14.31 -12.28 28.51
N SER A 176 -14.94 -13.23 27.83
CA SER A 176 -15.49 -14.43 28.46
C SER A 176 -14.38 -15.44 28.75
N VAL A 177 -14.08 -15.67 30.03
CA VAL A 177 -13.08 -16.65 30.46
C VAL A 177 -13.76 -17.96 30.85
N LEU A 178 -13.43 -19.05 30.14
CA LEU A 178 -14.13 -20.32 30.20
C LEU A 178 -13.19 -21.50 30.50
N ARG A 179 -13.74 -22.59 31.03
CA ARG A 179 -13.08 -23.91 31.10
C ARG A 179 -13.55 -24.83 29.96
N LYS A 180 -13.06 -26.07 29.88
CA LYS A 180 -13.30 -26.98 28.74
C LYS A 180 -14.78 -27.13 28.38
N ASN A 181 -15.65 -27.27 29.38
CA ASN A 181 -17.10 -27.42 29.23
C ASN A 181 -17.87 -26.10 28.97
N ARG A 182 -17.16 -25.00 28.66
CA ARG A 182 -17.72 -23.67 28.40
C ARG A 182 -18.42 -23.00 29.59
N ALA A 183 -18.28 -23.52 30.81
CA ALA A 183 -18.68 -22.79 32.00
C ALA A 183 -17.64 -21.70 32.35
N PRO A 184 -18.02 -20.64 33.07
CA PRO A 184 -17.10 -19.61 33.54
C PRO A 184 -15.93 -20.20 34.34
N ALA A 185 -14.76 -19.60 34.15
CA ALA A 185 -13.53 -19.92 34.88
C ALA A 185 -12.83 -18.63 35.34
N MET A 186 -11.95 -18.77 36.32
CA MET A 186 -11.08 -17.68 36.76
C MET A 186 -9.73 -17.81 36.07
N LEU A 187 -9.16 -16.68 35.62
CA LEU A 187 -7.80 -16.65 35.04
C LEU A 187 -6.74 -17.20 36.01
N ALA A 188 -6.93 -17.01 37.32
CA ALA A 188 -6.07 -17.58 38.36
C ALA A 188 -5.93 -19.11 38.32
N ARG A 189 -6.81 -19.82 37.60
CA ARG A 189 -6.74 -21.28 37.40
C ARG A 189 -5.95 -21.69 36.16
N PHE A 190 -5.55 -20.75 35.31
CA PHE A 190 -4.77 -21.03 34.11
C PHE A 190 -3.31 -21.18 34.51
N VAL A 191 -2.67 -22.25 34.05
CA VAL A 191 -1.28 -22.57 34.36
C VAL A 191 -0.45 -22.53 33.09
N ILE A 192 0.78 -22.01 33.18
CA ILE A 192 1.74 -22.05 32.06
C ILE A 192 1.89 -23.51 31.60
N GLY A 193 1.81 -23.74 30.29
CA GLY A 193 1.78 -25.08 29.68
C GLY A 193 0.38 -25.59 29.36
N ASP A 194 -0.68 -24.98 29.89
CA ASP A 194 -2.06 -25.35 29.54
C ASP A 194 -2.36 -25.06 28.07
N THR A 195 -3.23 -25.89 27.48
CA THR A 195 -3.80 -25.61 26.17
C THR A 195 -4.93 -24.60 26.31
N VAL A 196 -4.80 -23.49 25.61
CA VAL A 196 -5.75 -22.37 25.61
C VAL A 196 -6.26 -22.16 24.20
N ARG A 197 -7.59 -22.09 24.06
CA ARG A 197 -8.25 -21.54 22.87
C ARG A 197 -8.67 -20.12 23.13
N PHE A 198 -8.54 -19.27 22.13
CA PHE A 198 -9.07 -17.91 22.19
C PHE A 198 -9.69 -17.51 20.86
N TYR A 199 -10.69 -16.63 20.92
CA TYR A 199 -11.42 -16.11 19.77
C TYR A 199 -11.28 -14.59 19.71
N GLY A 200 -10.91 -14.08 18.53
CA GLY A 200 -10.80 -12.65 18.26
C GLY A 200 -10.14 -12.39 16.91
N ALA A 201 -10.06 -11.12 16.53
CA ALA A 201 -9.32 -10.66 15.35
C ALA A 201 -7.89 -10.28 15.72
N ILE A 202 -6.94 -10.52 14.82
CA ILE A 202 -5.59 -9.94 14.94
C ILE A 202 -5.69 -8.44 14.67
N LYS A 203 -5.01 -7.62 15.48
CA LYS A 203 -4.90 -6.17 15.22
C LYS A 203 -4.05 -5.93 13.97
N GLU A 204 -4.73 -5.61 12.87
CA GLU A 204 -4.12 -5.40 11.55
C GLU A 204 -2.97 -4.40 11.58
N ASN A 205 -3.16 -3.22 12.18
CA ASN A 205 -2.12 -2.20 12.27
C ASN A 205 -0.86 -2.70 13.00
N ASP A 206 -1.03 -3.45 14.09
CA ASP A 206 0.11 -3.94 14.89
C ASP A 206 0.90 -5.03 14.16
N GLU A 207 0.21 -5.89 13.40
CA GLU A 207 0.85 -6.91 12.57
C GLU A 207 1.60 -6.24 11.41
N ILE A 208 0.96 -5.32 10.69
CA ILE A 208 1.53 -4.71 9.49
C ILE A 208 2.69 -3.76 9.85
N LEU A 209 2.56 -2.95 10.90
CA LEU A 209 3.55 -1.94 11.27
C LEU A 209 4.68 -2.48 12.13
N TYR A 210 4.44 -3.53 12.91
CA TYR A 210 5.38 -4.00 13.93
C TYR A 210 5.65 -5.50 13.88
N GLY A 211 4.96 -6.27 13.05
CA GLY A 211 5.05 -7.73 13.02
C GLY A 211 4.49 -8.39 14.28
N LYS A 212 3.60 -7.69 15.01
CA LYS A 212 3.07 -8.17 16.30
C LYS A 212 1.71 -8.84 16.13
N LEU A 213 1.59 -10.06 16.63
CA LEU A 213 0.36 -10.83 16.62
C LEU A 213 -0.45 -10.57 17.91
N ILE A 214 -1.17 -9.45 17.92
CA ILE A 214 -2.00 -9.04 19.07
C ILE A 214 -3.47 -9.37 18.78
N VAL A 215 -4.11 -10.12 19.68
CA VAL A 215 -5.53 -10.50 19.57
C VAL A 215 -6.30 -10.01 20.79
N PRO A 216 -7.18 -8.99 20.65
CA PRO A 216 -8.18 -8.65 21.65
C PRO A 216 -9.19 -9.80 21.72
N ALA A 217 -9.11 -10.62 22.75
CA ALA A 217 -9.95 -11.81 22.83
C ALA A 217 -11.34 -11.45 23.32
N GLU A 218 -12.36 -11.92 22.61
CA GLU A 218 -13.75 -11.91 23.07
C GLU A 218 -14.02 -13.11 23.99
N VAL A 219 -13.38 -14.25 23.67
CA VAL A 219 -13.48 -15.49 24.44
C VAL A 219 -12.09 -16.08 24.64
N VAL A 220 -11.80 -16.54 25.85
CA VAL A 220 -10.64 -17.37 26.16
C VAL A 220 -11.09 -18.59 26.94
N ARG A 221 -10.63 -19.77 26.52
CA ARG A 221 -11.00 -21.05 27.09
C ARG A 221 -9.79 -21.91 27.35
N ASN A 222 -9.58 -22.30 28.59
CA ASN A 222 -8.62 -23.34 28.94
C ASN A 222 -9.24 -24.72 28.72
N THR A 223 -8.60 -25.58 27.93
CA THR A 223 -9.11 -26.92 27.61
C THR A 223 -8.60 -28.01 28.55
N ASN A 224 -7.68 -27.66 29.46
CA ASN A 224 -7.15 -28.52 30.52
C ASN A 224 -8.01 -28.45 31.81
N LEU A 225 -8.84 -27.41 31.96
CA LEU A 225 -9.73 -27.17 33.12
C LEU A 225 -11.15 -27.75 33.01
#